data_AF-A0A9P5JJL9-F1
#
_entry.id   AF-A0A9P5JJL9-F1
#
_cell.length_a   1.000
_cell.length_b   1.000
_cell.length_c   1.000
_cell.angle_alpha   90.00
_cell.angle_beta   90.00
_cell.angle_gamma   90.00
#
_symmetry.space_group_name_H-M   'P 1'
#
loop_
_entity.id
_entity.type
_entity.pdbx_description
1 polymer ?
#
loop_
_entity_poly.entity_id
_entity_poly.type
_entity_poly.pdbx_seq_one_letter_code
_entity_poly.pdbx_strand_id
1 'polypeptide(L)'
;MRRPPSPPAGWRSIRPWNRLTLHVREITPVSVTFILSSSIALRTWDDPSADDFDDSDHAGPSHISSPKPPLKPISMSELLGKGLAVKVNNAPWQRVVMHIDDDADVEAIVILYGLHPARTYDVELALVASEETIRGKVSTEEAAEAEDIFPADDSIDEETAPNPPNPAAIPSLPPTQTRPTTPTLPDPPPPPPPRPMTVEERASQLLHELRDLDAEKEALIQRLKTARRDSQRADAALRSEIEALKRASEKSAQNDQRSRQKILALQEATKQSLAASVEADAQVKQVEASLPALEERAKSVSAEYQRIKERASKEHSTAADAIKADKKAVADLEGELTSLRNRLERLNTRKDKLVMETVPDLEKELGDLGRKIEAAERTSSAIDADTQQLSTSLYGMPSSGLLGEDFNGYPLPKNPLASPQDMTSHPPLPSIMNNIPAS
;
A
#
# COMPACT_ATOMS: atom_id res chain seq x y z
N MET A 1 4.93 9.12 -3.08
CA MET A 1 3.75 8.23 -2.93
C MET A 1 2.49 9.02 -3.25
N ARG A 2 1.83 8.77 -4.39
CA ARG A 2 0.57 9.45 -4.75
C ARG A 2 -0.57 8.87 -3.90
N ARG A 3 -1.30 9.74 -3.19
CA ARG A 3 -2.52 9.35 -2.47
C ARG A 3 -3.63 9.05 -3.50
N PRO A 4 -4.36 7.93 -3.39
CA PRO A 4 -5.48 7.66 -4.29
C PRO A 4 -6.59 8.71 -4.11
N PRO A 5 -7.34 9.02 -5.18
CA PRO A 5 -8.45 9.98 -5.13
C PRO A 5 -9.48 9.55 -4.07
N SER A 6 -10.00 10.51 -3.31
CA SER A 6 -11.03 10.25 -2.30
C SER A 6 -12.30 9.69 -2.98
N PRO A 7 -12.89 8.60 -2.49
CA PRO A 7 -14.07 8.01 -3.10
C PRO A 7 -15.28 8.96 -3.04
N PRO A 8 -16.18 8.94 -4.05
CA PRO A 8 -17.38 9.76 -4.08
C PRO A 8 -18.25 9.54 -2.83
N ALA A 9 -18.88 10.64 -2.37
CA ALA A 9 -19.64 10.70 -1.13
C ALA A 9 -20.81 9.69 -1.11
N GLY A 10 -20.66 8.61 -0.35
CA GLY A 10 -21.72 7.62 -0.14
C GLY A 10 -21.22 6.26 0.33
N TRP A 11 -19.95 5.93 0.08
CA TRP A 11 -19.38 4.65 0.45
C TRP A 11 -18.65 4.73 1.78
N ARG A 12 -19.23 4.09 2.80
CA ARG A 12 -18.47 3.74 4.00
C ARG A 12 -17.71 2.48 3.67
N SER A 13 -16.38 2.58 3.57
CA SER A 13 -15.46 1.43 3.50
C SER A 13 -16.00 0.33 4.40
N ILE A 14 -16.42 -0.77 3.77
CA ILE A 14 -16.96 -1.93 4.47
C ILE A 14 -15.84 -2.46 5.35
N ARG A 15 -16.15 -2.90 6.57
CA ARG A 15 -15.16 -3.50 7.47
C ARG A 15 -14.29 -4.47 6.66
N PRO A 16 -12.96 -4.39 6.79
CA PRO A 16 -12.08 -5.32 6.09
C PRO A 16 -12.48 -6.75 6.47
N TRP A 17 -12.50 -7.67 5.50
CA TRP A 17 -12.37 -9.07 5.87
C TRP A 17 -11.09 -9.21 6.68
N ASN A 18 -11.02 -10.20 7.55
CA ASN A 18 -9.79 -10.43 8.32
C ASN A 18 -8.56 -10.60 7.39
N ARG A 19 -8.77 -10.79 6.07
CA ARG A 19 -7.72 -11.01 5.06
C ARG A 19 -7.88 -10.28 3.72
N LEU A 20 -9.07 -9.85 3.30
CA LEU A 20 -9.30 -9.15 2.03
C LEU A 20 -9.92 -7.77 2.23
N THR A 21 -9.59 -6.82 1.37
CA THR A 21 -10.20 -5.49 1.32
C THR A 21 -10.98 -5.35 0.03
N LEU A 22 -12.20 -4.82 0.13
CA LEU A 22 -13.04 -4.52 -1.01
C LEU A 22 -13.09 -3.00 -1.20
N HIS A 23 -12.67 -2.54 -2.36
CA HIS A 23 -12.72 -1.15 -2.78
C HIS A 23 -13.66 -0.99 -3.97
N VAL A 24 -14.26 0.19 -4.09
CA VAL A 24 -15.10 0.52 -5.23
C VAL A 24 -14.26 1.34 -6.18
N ARG A 25 -14.18 0.88 -7.42
CA ARG A 25 -13.45 1.57 -8.47
C ARG A 25 -14.34 2.58 -9.19
N GLU A 26 -15.53 2.14 -9.57
CA GLU A 26 -16.41 2.90 -10.46
C GLU A 26 -17.86 2.51 -10.24
N ILE A 27 -18.75 3.49 -10.37
CA ILE A 27 -20.20 3.31 -10.34
C ILE A 27 -20.73 4.01 -11.59
N THR A 28 -21.43 3.25 -12.42
CA THR A 28 -22.13 3.77 -13.57
C THR A 28 -23.64 3.61 -13.36
N PRO A 29 -24.49 4.21 -14.21
CA PRO A 29 -25.93 4.05 -14.11
C PRO A 29 -26.40 2.58 -14.27
N VAL A 30 -25.57 1.71 -14.86
CA VAL A 30 -25.94 0.31 -15.18
C VAL A 30 -24.97 -0.74 -14.63
N SER A 31 -23.87 -0.33 -14.01
CA SER A 31 -22.85 -1.24 -13.47
C SER A 31 -22.11 -0.67 -12.26
N VAL A 32 -21.50 -1.56 -11.47
CA VAL A 32 -20.62 -1.23 -10.36
C VAL A 32 -19.39 -2.11 -10.42
N THR A 33 -18.22 -1.49 -10.34
CA THR A 33 -16.93 -2.18 -10.38
C THR A 33 -16.26 -2.13 -9.02
N PHE A 34 -15.93 -3.30 -8.50
CA PHE A 34 -15.20 -3.49 -7.26
C PHE A 34 -13.79 -4.01 -7.53
N ILE A 35 -12.84 -3.65 -6.68
CA ILE A 35 -11.51 -4.23 -6.59
C ILE A 35 -11.44 -4.96 -5.26
N LEU A 36 -11.21 -6.27 -5.31
CA LEU A 36 -10.94 -7.10 -4.16
C LEU A 36 -9.42 -7.29 -4.08
N SER A 37 -8.80 -6.93 -2.96
CA SER A 37 -7.36 -7.04 -2.75
C SER A 37 -7.07 -7.91 -1.53
N SER A 38 -5.99 -8.70 -1.56
CA SER A 38 -5.54 -9.48 -0.41
C SER A 38 -4.55 -8.71 0.46
N SER A 39 -4.94 -8.41 1.71
CA SER A 39 -4.10 -7.67 2.69
C SER A 39 -2.85 -8.43 3.12
N ILE A 40 -2.76 -9.72 2.82
CA ILE A 40 -1.66 -10.61 3.25
C ILE A 40 -0.38 -10.36 2.45
N ALA A 41 -0.47 -9.88 1.20
CA ALA A 41 0.72 -9.66 0.36
C ALA A 41 1.57 -8.45 0.80
N LEU A 42 0.97 -7.48 1.49
CA LEU A 42 1.64 -6.23 1.88
C LEU A 42 2.51 -6.35 3.14
N ARG A 43 2.50 -7.48 3.85
CA ARG A 43 3.24 -7.65 5.12
C ARG A 43 4.52 -8.47 5.04
N THR A 44 4.81 -9.11 3.90
CA THR A 44 5.87 -10.13 3.85
C THR A 44 7.17 -9.67 3.19
N TRP A 45 7.25 -8.47 2.60
CA TRP A 45 8.41 -8.11 1.75
C TRP A 45 9.28 -6.95 2.21
N ASP A 46 8.91 -6.11 3.19
CA ASP A 46 9.69 -4.88 3.47
C ASP A 46 9.88 -4.47 4.94
N ASP A 47 9.64 -5.34 5.93
CA ASP A 47 10.03 -5.02 7.32
C ASP A 47 10.77 -6.17 8.01
N PRO A 48 12.09 -6.33 7.73
CA PRO A 48 12.96 -7.21 8.52
C PRO A 48 13.30 -6.64 9.92
N SER A 49 12.64 -5.57 10.39
CA SER A 49 12.97 -4.88 11.65
C SER A 49 11.91 -4.96 12.75
N ALA A 50 10.83 -5.74 12.56
CA ALA A 50 9.76 -5.88 13.56
C ALA A 50 9.82 -7.14 14.43
N ASP A 51 10.81 -8.02 14.24
CA ASP A 51 11.14 -9.06 15.22
C ASP A 51 12.24 -8.53 16.15
N ASP A 52 12.05 -8.72 17.46
CA ASP A 52 13.07 -8.70 18.52
C ASP A 52 13.28 -7.44 19.37
N PHE A 53 12.18 -6.86 19.89
CA PHE A 53 12.21 -6.18 21.20
C PHE A 53 11.06 -6.67 22.09
N ASP A 54 11.09 -7.96 22.46
CA ASP A 54 10.43 -8.43 23.68
C ASP A 54 11.49 -8.49 24.79
N ASP A 55 11.75 -7.32 25.36
CA ASP A 55 12.55 -7.13 26.57
C ASP A 55 11.73 -7.60 27.78
N SER A 56 11.67 -8.92 27.96
CA SER A 56 11.05 -9.57 29.10
C SER A 56 12.07 -10.44 29.82
N ASP A 57 12.86 -9.79 30.68
CA ASP A 57 13.66 -10.40 31.75
C ASP A 57 12.75 -11.14 32.76
N HIS A 58 12.23 -12.31 32.39
CA HIS A 58 11.64 -13.26 33.34
C HIS A 58 12.23 -14.65 33.12
N ALA A 59 13.23 -14.96 33.95
CA ALA A 59 13.79 -16.28 34.13
C ALA A 59 12.71 -17.28 34.61
N GLY A 60 12.07 -17.95 33.65
CA GLY A 60 11.17 -19.08 33.86
C GLY A 60 11.56 -20.24 32.93
N PRO A 61 11.61 -21.49 33.42
CA PRO A 61 12.16 -22.60 32.65
C PRO A 61 11.16 -23.11 31.60
N SER A 62 11.58 -23.02 30.34
CA SER A 62 11.35 -24.00 29.26
C SER A 62 9.93 -24.55 29.08
N HIS A 63 9.09 -23.79 28.36
CA HIS A 63 8.09 -24.39 27.47
C HIS A 63 8.61 -24.34 26.04
N ILE A 64 8.89 -25.51 25.47
CA ILE A 64 9.30 -25.70 24.08
C ILE A 64 8.10 -25.35 23.20
N SER A 65 8.00 -24.09 22.80
CA SER A 65 7.02 -23.61 21.82
C SER A 65 7.42 -24.13 20.45
N SER A 66 6.78 -25.20 20.01
CA SER A 66 6.94 -25.74 18.66
C SER A 66 6.78 -24.62 17.62
N PRO A 67 7.70 -24.50 16.63
CA PRO A 67 7.64 -23.46 15.62
C PRO A 67 6.33 -23.57 14.83
N LYS A 68 5.50 -22.52 14.92
CA LYS A 68 4.25 -22.40 14.17
C LYS A 68 4.61 -22.33 12.68
N PRO A 69 4.11 -23.24 11.83
CA PRO A 69 4.49 -23.26 10.41
C PRO A 69 4.08 -21.95 9.74
N PRO A 70 4.91 -21.41 8.82
CA PRO A 70 4.61 -20.18 8.09
C PRO A 70 3.31 -20.38 7.31
N LEU A 71 2.33 -19.50 7.58
CA LEU A 71 1.05 -19.49 6.87
C LEU A 71 1.34 -19.14 5.41
N LYS A 72 1.09 -20.08 4.49
CA LYS A 72 1.21 -19.84 3.05
C LYS A 72 0.27 -18.70 2.64
N PRO A 73 0.73 -17.73 1.83
CA PRO A 73 -0.15 -16.71 1.28
C PRO A 73 -1.23 -17.43 0.47
N ILE A 74 -2.49 -17.13 0.79
CA ILE A 74 -3.62 -17.72 0.09
C ILE A 74 -3.76 -16.97 -1.25
N SER A 75 -3.65 -17.68 -2.37
CA SER A 75 -3.83 -17.09 -3.71
C SER A 75 -5.31 -16.71 -3.93
N MET A 76 -5.55 -15.55 -4.55
CA MET A 76 -6.90 -15.09 -4.89
C MET A 76 -7.60 -16.06 -5.86
N SER A 77 -6.85 -16.70 -6.75
CA SER A 77 -7.38 -17.72 -7.67
C SER A 77 -7.96 -18.92 -6.93
N GLU A 78 -7.34 -19.35 -5.83
CA GLU A 78 -7.84 -20.46 -5.00
C GLU A 78 -9.09 -20.07 -4.20
N LEU A 79 -9.13 -18.85 -3.67
CA LEU A 79 -10.28 -18.33 -2.93
C LEU A 79 -11.50 -18.17 -3.84
N LEU A 80 -11.31 -17.53 -4.98
CA LEU A 80 -12.38 -17.20 -5.92
C LEU A 80 -12.78 -18.40 -6.80
N GLY A 81 -11.88 -19.36 -7.01
CA GLY A 81 -12.14 -20.59 -7.77
C GLY A 81 -13.23 -21.48 -7.16
N LYS A 82 -13.51 -21.33 -5.86
CA LYS A 82 -14.63 -22.01 -5.18
C LYS A 82 -15.99 -21.33 -5.39
N GLY A 83 -15.99 -20.14 -6.00
CA GLY A 83 -17.18 -19.38 -6.37
C GLY A 83 -17.40 -18.14 -5.50
N LEU A 84 -17.87 -17.08 -6.16
CA LEU A 84 -18.35 -15.83 -5.55
C LEU A 84 -19.87 -15.78 -5.70
N ALA A 85 -20.59 -15.71 -4.57
CA ALA A 85 -22.03 -15.53 -4.55
C ALA A 85 -22.36 -14.05 -4.36
N VAL A 86 -23.05 -13.45 -5.32
CA VAL A 86 -23.48 -12.06 -5.26
C VAL A 86 -24.99 -12.00 -5.10
N LYS A 87 -25.48 -11.22 -4.14
CA LYS A 87 -26.89 -10.89 -4.00
C LYS A 87 -27.08 -9.39 -4.15
N VAL A 88 -28.16 -9.01 -4.80
CA VAL A 88 -28.59 -7.63 -4.96
C VAL A 88 -30.02 -7.54 -4.42
N ASN A 89 -30.24 -6.72 -3.39
CA ASN A 89 -31.51 -6.62 -2.68
C ASN A 89 -32.02 -7.98 -2.16
N ASN A 90 -31.12 -8.77 -1.55
CA ASN A 90 -31.36 -10.13 -1.06
C ASN A 90 -31.73 -11.19 -2.13
N ALA A 91 -31.74 -10.83 -3.43
CA ALA A 91 -31.94 -11.77 -4.52
C ALA A 91 -30.59 -12.16 -5.14
N PRO A 92 -30.36 -13.45 -5.50
CA PRO A 92 -29.13 -13.85 -6.17
C PRO A 92 -29.00 -13.13 -7.52
N TRP A 93 -27.82 -12.59 -7.79
CA TRP A 93 -27.53 -11.82 -8.99
C TRP A 93 -26.58 -12.58 -9.90
N GLN A 94 -27.02 -12.89 -11.11
CA GLN A 94 -26.25 -13.71 -12.07
C GLN A 94 -25.37 -12.87 -13.00
N ARG A 95 -25.63 -11.56 -13.11
CA ARG A 95 -24.92 -10.67 -14.03
C ARG A 95 -23.66 -10.11 -13.38
N VAL A 96 -22.69 -10.98 -13.17
CA VAL A 96 -21.39 -10.68 -12.55
C VAL A 96 -20.27 -11.17 -13.46
N VAL A 97 -19.30 -10.29 -13.73
CA VAL A 97 -18.03 -10.65 -14.37
C VAL A 97 -16.94 -10.51 -13.33
N MET A 98 -16.02 -11.48 -13.30
CA MET A 98 -14.87 -11.46 -12.41
C MET A 98 -13.61 -11.68 -13.24
N HIS A 99 -12.61 -10.85 -13.01
CA HIS A 99 -11.29 -10.96 -13.63
C HIS A 99 -10.24 -10.96 -12.53
N ILE A 100 -9.37 -11.96 -12.52
CA ILE A 100 -8.25 -12.04 -11.59
C ILE A 100 -7.02 -11.56 -12.36
N ASP A 101 -6.23 -10.70 -11.74
CA ASP A 101 -5.00 -10.22 -12.36
C ASP A 101 -3.94 -11.34 -12.29
N ASP A 102 -3.63 -11.92 -13.45
CA ASP A 102 -2.73 -13.07 -13.60
C ASP A 102 -1.28 -12.76 -13.15
N ASP A 103 -0.87 -11.49 -13.22
CA ASP A 103 0.52 -11.09 -12.93
C ASP A 103 0.79 -11.01 -11.42
N ALA A 104 -0.23 -10.70 -10.62
CA ALA A 104 -0.08 -10.46 -9.19
C ALA A 104 -0.78 -11.51 -8.33
N ASP A 105 -1.88 -12.13 -8.78
CA ASP A 105 -2.72 -13.03 -7.95
C ASP A 105 -3.19 -12.39 -6.61
N VAL A 106 -3.04 -11.07 -6.48
CA VAL A 106 -3.34 -10.27 -5.29
C VAL A 106 -4.63 -9.47 -5.46
N GLU A 107 -5.00 -9.15 -6.71
CA GLU A 107 -6.14 -8.31 -7.04
C GLU A 107 -7.13 -9.02 -7.96
N ALA A 108 -8.41 -8.84 -7.69
CA ALA A 108 -9.49 -9.27 -8.57
C ALA A 108 -10.49 -8.14 -8.77
N ILE A 109 -10.89 -7.95 -10.02
CA ILE A 109 -11.89 -6.98 -10.44
C ILE A 109 -13.23 -7.70 -10.55
N VAL A 110 -14.24 -7.22 -9.81
CA VAL A 110 -15.60 -7.76 -9.83
C VAL A 110 -16.55 -6.69 -10.38
N ILE A 111 -17.21 -6.99 -11.51
CA ILE A 111 -18.12 -6.07 -12.18
C ILE A 111 -19.54 -6.63 -12.09
N LEU A 112 -20.43 -5.91 -11.42
CA LEU A 112 -21.87 -6.17 -11.43
C LEU A 112 -22.49 -5.33 -12.53
N TYR A 113 -23.23 -5.93 -13.45
CA TYR A 113 -23.84 -5.22 -14.58
C TYR A 113 -25.33 -5.49 -14.70
N GLY A 114 -26.03 -4.64 -15.46
CA GLY A 114 -27.47 -4.71 -15.65
C GLY A 114 -28.28 -4.16 -14.48
N LEU A 115 -27.70 -3.24 -13.71
CA LEU A 115 -28.43 -2.43 -12.73
C LEU A 115 -29.31 -1.42 -13.48
N HIS A 116 -30.42 -1.00 -12.88
CA HIS A 116 -31.25 0.08 -13.40
C HIS A 116 -30.74 1.41 -12.86
N PRO A 117 -30.71 2.46 -13.70
CA PRO A 117 -30.30 3.78 -13.28
C PRO A 117 -31.26 4.37 -12.24
N ALA A 118 -30.76 5.34 -11.47
CA ALA A 118 -31.53 6.07 -10.46
C ALA A 118 -32.12 5.16 -9.35
N ARG A 119 -31.50 3.99 -9.11
CA ARG A 119 -31.91 3.07 -8.05
C ARG A 119 -30.82 2.83 -7.02
N THR A 120 -31.27 2.67 -5.78
CA THR A 120 -30.42 2.19 -4.69
C THR A 120 -30.51 0.68 -4.59
N TYR A 121 -29.35 0.05 -4.50
CA TYR A 121 -29.14 -1.38 -4.44
C TYR A 121 -28.41 -1.73 -3.14
N ASP A 122 -28.80 -2.83 -2.52
CA ASP A 122 -28.08 -3.43 -1.40
C ASP A 122 -27.32 -4.65 -1.92
N VAL A 123 -26.02 -4.49 -2.11
CA VAL A 123 -25.14 -5.49 -2.71
C VAL A 123 -24.47 -6.29 -1.59
N GLU A 124 -24.68 -7.60 -1.60
CA GLU A 124 -24.02 -8.54 -0.71
C GLU A 124 -23.08 -9.46 -1.51
N LEU A 125 -21.80 -9.48 -1.18
CA LEU A 125 -20.80 -10.39 -1.76
C LEU A 125 -20.39 -11.42 -0.70
N ALA A 126 -20.58 -12.69 -1.00
CA ALA A 126 -20.20 -13.81 -0.14
C ALA A 126 -19.23 -14.72 -0.91
N LEU A 127 -18.11 -15.12 -0.29
CA LEU A 127 -17.35 -16.23 -0.85
C LEU A 127 -18.01 -17.54 -0.47
N VAL A 128 -18.03 -18.48 -1.40
CA VAL A 128 -18.47 -19.85 -1.09
C VAL A 128 -17.40 -20.58 -0.26
N ALA A 129 -16.13 -20.19 -0.42
CA ALA A 129 -14.97 -20.76 0.28
C ALA A 129 -14.90 -20.45 1.78
N SER A 130 -15.43 -19.29 2.16
CA SER A 130 -15.30 -18.68 3.48
C SER A 130 -16.69 -18.19 3.82
N GLU A 131 -17.28 -18.60 4.95
CA GLU A 131 -18.63 -18.15 5.37
C GLU A 131 -18.73 -16.62 5.64
N GLU A 132 -17.73 -15.86 5.22
CA GLU A 132 -17.63 -14.41 5.31
C GLU A 132 -18.48 -13.75 4.20
N THR A 133 -19.38 -12.85 4.62
CA THR A 133 -20.21 -12.05 3.73
C THR A 133 -19.95 -10.55 3.92
N ILE A 134 -19.90 -9.80 2.81
CA ILE A 134 -19.85 -8.33 2.74
C ILE A 134 -21.21 -7.85 2.32
N ARG A 135 -21.71 -6.79 2.96
CA ARG A 135 -22.90 -6.08 2.52
C ARG A 135 -22.62 -4.59 2.43
N GLY A 136 -23.00 -3.98 1.30
CA GLY A 136 -22.82 -2.56 1.02
C GLY A 136 -23.99 -2.00 0.21
N LYS A 137 -24.38 -0.75 0.49
CA LYS A 137 -25.42 -0.07 -0.28
C LYS A 137 -24.78 0.75 -1.39
N VAL A 138 -25.28 0.59 -2.60
CA VAL A 138 -24.84 1.28 -3.82
C VAL A 138 -25.99 2.08 -4.39
N SER A 139 -25.79 3.38 -4.61
CA SER A 139 -26.74 4.20 -5.37
C SER A 139 -26.21 4.36 -6.78
N THR A 140 -26.97 3.90 -7.77
CA THR A 140 -26.74 4.28 -9.16
C THR A 140 -27.33 5.67 -9.34
N GLU A 141 -26.52 6.71 -9.21
CA GLU A 141 -26.99 8.06 -9.54
C GLU A 141 -27.16 8.15 -11.07
N GLU A 142 -28.23 8.82 -11.48
CA GLU A 142 -28.42 9.19 -12.88
C GLU A 142 -27.27 10.13 -13.22
N ALA A 143 -26.45 9.77 -14.20
CA ALA A 143 -25.39 10.63 -14.73
C ALA A 143 -26.01 11.81 -15.52
N ALA A 144 -26.94 12.52 -14.88
CA ALA A 144 -27.42 13.80 -15.33
C ALA A 144 -26.31 14.82 -15.05
N GLU A 145 -25.74 15.34 -16.14
CA GLU A 145 -25.00 16.59 -16.19
C GLU A 145 -23.55 16.57 -15.66
N ALA A 146 -22.69 15.86 -16.39
CA ALA A 146 -21.30 16.28 -16.60
C ALA A 146 -21.13 16.91 -18.01
N GLU A 147 -22.15 17.63 -18.47
CA GLU A 147 -22.08 18.47 -19.67
C GLU A 147 -21.30 19.75 -19.33
N ASP A 148 -20.20 19.95 -20.06
CA ASP A 148 -19.65 21.22 -20.54
C ASP A 148 -19.64 22.42 -19.57
N ILE A 149 -18.57 22.45 -18.77
CA ILE A 149 -17.98 23.71 -18.30
C ILE A 149 -17.07 24.25 -19.41
N PHE A 150 -17.66 24.82 -20.47
CA PHE A 150 -16.98 25.80 -21.33
C PHE A 150 -17.57 27.18 -21.03
N PRO A 151 -16.79 28.13 -20.48
CA PRO A 151 -17.19 29.53 -20.43
C PRO A 151 -16.74 30.19 -21.73
N ALA A 152 -17.60 30.22 -22.75
CA ALA A 152 -17.65 31.33 -23.69
C ALA A 152 -18.90 32.12 -23.29
N ASP A 153 -18.79 33.24 -22.59
CA ASP A 153 -18.58 34.54 -23.22
C ASP A 153 -19.20 34.61 -24.62
N ASP A 154 -20.54 34.60 -24.68
CA ASP A 154 -21.21 35.62 -25.45
C ASP A 154 -22.63 35.89 -24.95
N SER A 155 -22.92 37.18 -24.95
CA SER A 155 -24.21 37.82 -24.83
C SER A 155 -25.31 37.18 -25.69
N ILE A 156 -26.56 37.19 -25.20
CA ILE A 156 -27.77 37.72 -25.87
C ILE A 156 -29.02 37.29 -25.08
N ASP A 157 -29.93 38.25 -24.92
CA ASP A 157 -31.26 38.18 -24.34
C ASP A 157 -32.07 36.91 -24.65
N GLU A 158 -32.73 36.33 -23.65
CA GLU A 158 -34.10 35.87 -23.85
C GLU A 158 -34.89 35.86 -22.53
N GLU A 159 -35.91 36.72 -22.48
CA GLU A 159 -37.01 36.66 -21.54
C GLU A 159 -37.62 35.26 -21.53
N THR A 160 -37.58 34.57 -20.40
CA THR A 160 -38.60 33.55 -20.11
C THR A 160 -39.02 33.68 -18.65
N ALA A 161 -40.00 34.56 -18.45
CA ALA A 161 -40.73 34.68 -17.20
C ALA A 161 -41.53 33.39 -16.92
N PRO A 162 -41.46 32.81 -15.70
CA PRO A 162 -42.42 31.80 -15.29
C PRO A 162 -43.74 32.48 -14.88
N ASN A 163 -44.79 32.15 -15.64
CA ASN A 163 -46.20 32.43 -15.39
C ASN A 163 -46.58 32.44 -13.89
N PRO A 164 -47.17 33.53 -13.36
CA PRO A 164 -47.95 33.44 -12.14
C PRO A 164 -49.30 32.74 -12.41
N PRO A 165 -49.81 31.92 -11.46
CA PRO A 165 -51.13 31.31 -11.59
C PRO A 165 -52.21 32.37 -11.47
N ASN A 166 -52.81 32.66 -12.63
CA ASN A 166 -54.07 33.35 -12.88
C ASN A 166 -55.11 33.24 -11.74
N PRO A 167 -55.35 34.30 -10.94
CA PRO A 167 -56.55 34.41 -10.14
C PRO A 167 -57.58 35.32 -10.84
N ALA A 168 -58.85 35.01 -10.66
CA ALA A 168 -60.03 35.78 -11.08
C ALA A 168 -60.62 35.44 -12.46
N ALA A 169 -61.45 34.39 -12.45
CA ALA A 169 -62.66 34.38 -13.25
C ALA A 169 -63.51 35.63 -12.91
N ILE A 170 -63.48 36.62 -13.79
CA ILE A 170 -64.39 37.76 -13.78
C ILE A 170 -65.72 37.24 -14.37
N PRO A 171 -66.88 37.40 -13.71
CA PRO A 171 -68.15 37.05 -14.30
C PRO A 171 -68.46 38.02 -15.44
N SER A 172 -68.49 37.49 -16.66
CA SER A 172 -68.90 38.19 -17.86
C SER A 172 -70.26 38.88 -17.66
N LEU A 173 -70.27 40.18 -17.95
CA LEU A 173 -71.46 41.02 -18.06
C LEU A 173 -72.48 40.42 -19.04
N PRO A 174 -73.80 40.58 -18.82
CA PRO A 174 -74.81 40.12 -19.76
C PRO A 174 -74.72 40.92 -21.07
N PRO A 175 -74.87 40.28 -22.24
CA PRO A 175 -74.87 40.98 -23.52
C PRO A 175 -76.10 41.89 -23.61
N THR A 176 -75.82 43.15 -23.93
CA THR A 176 -76.78 44.14 -24.39
C THR A 176 -77.49 43.61 -25.63
N GLN A 177 -78.72 43.10 -25.48
CA GLN A 177 -79.58 42.79 -26.62
C GLN A 177 -80.00 44.10 -27.28
N THR A 178 -79.39 44.34 -28.44
CA THR A 178 -79.82 45.30 -29.45
C THR A 178 -81.25 44.97 -29.91
N ARG A 179 -82.12 45.96 -29.70
CA ARG A 179 -83.43 46.20 -30.32
C ARG A 179 -83.52 45.64 -31.76
N PRO A 180 -84.52 44.80 -32.10
CA PRO A 180 -84.79 44.46 -33.49
C PRO A 180 -85.46 45.65 -34.18
N THR A 181 -84.83 46.13 -35.26
CA THR A 181 -85.42 47.01 -36.25
C THR A 181 -86.53 46.28 -37.01
N THR A 182 -87.73 46.83 -36.93
CA THR A 182 -88.94 46.40 -37.65
C THR A 182 -88.82 46.79 -39.13
N PRO A 183 -89.10 45.89 -40.11
CA PRO A 183 -89.42 46.28 -41.46
C PRO A 183 -90.92 46.52 -41.65
N THR A 184 -91.19 47.40 -42.60
CA THR A 184 -92.39 48.21 -42.82
C THR A 184 -93.49 47.51 -43.66
N LEU A 185 -94.75 47.88 -43.37
CA LEU A 185 -96.01 47.79 -44.17
C LEU A 185 -96.78 46.45 -44.27
N PRO A 186 -98.13 46.45 -44.50
CA PRO A 186 -99.04 47.58 -44.79
C PRO A 186 -100.30 47.76 -43.90
N ASP A 187 -100.67 49.04 -43.74
CA ASP A 187 -102.01 49.65 -43.55
C ASP A 187 -103.20 48.83 -42.99
N PRO A 188 -103.56 49.02 -41.71
CA PRO A 188 -104.90 48.81 -41.18
C PRO A 188 -105.66 50.15 -40.95
N PRO A 189 -107.00 50.11 -40.90
CA PRO A 189 -107.91 51.27 -41.02
C PRO A 189 -107.76 52.35 -39.93
N PRO A 190 -108.26 53.58 -40.17
CA PRO A 190 -108.03 54.76 -39.35
C PRO A 190 -108.37 54.53 -37.86
N PRO A 191 -107.45 54.85 -36.93
CA PRO A 191 -107.67 54.63 -35.51
C PRO A 191 -108.82 55.53 -34.99
N PRO A 192 -109.68 55.00 -34.10
CA PRO A 192 -110.73 55.78 -33.45
C PRO A 192 -110.12 56.89 -32.57
N PRO A 193 -110.81 58.02 -32.39
CA PRO A 193 -110.30 59.15 -31.63
C PRO A 193 -109.94 58.71 -30.19
N PRO A 194 -108.80 59.17 -29.64
CA PRO A 194 -108.36 58.78 -28.31
C PRO A 194 -109.47 59.09 -27.31
N ARG A 195 -109.91 58.07 -26.57
CA ARG A 195 -110.84 58.27 -25.47
C ARG A 195 -110.14 59.19 -24.46
N PRO A 196 -110.77 60.29 -24.02
CA PRO A 196 -110.16 61.16 -23.03
C PRO A 196 -109.96 60.34 -21.76
N MET A 197 -108.69 60.15 -21.42
CA MET A 197 -108.28 59.41 -20.24
C MET A 197 -109.00 59.98 -19.03
N THR A 198 -109.71 59.12 -18.32
CA THR A 198 -110.52 59.56 -17.18
C THR A 198 -109.58 60.02 -16.06
N VAL A 199 -110.04 60.97 -15.24
CA VAL A 199 -109.21 61.55 -14.16
C VAL A 199 -108.71 60.47 -13.19
N GLU A 200 -109.52 59.42 -13.00
CA GLU A 200 -109.22 58.25 -12.18
C GLU A 200 -108.05 57.42 -12.74
N GLU A 201 -108.03 57.16 -14.06
CA GLU A 201 -106.93 56.44 -14.74
C GLU A 201 -105.62 57.22 -14.67
N ARG A 202 -105.69 58.57 -14.67
CA ARG A 202 -104.51 59.40 -14.49
C ARG A 202 -103.97 59.34 -13.07
N ALA A 203 -104.85 59.31 -12.06
CA ALA A 203 -104.44 59.15 -10.67
C ALA A 203 -103.79 57.78 -10.44
N SER A 204 -104.33 56.70 -11.01
CA SER A 204 -103.72 55.36 -10.91
C SER A 204 -102.38 55.28 -11.63
N GLN A 205 -102.23 55.93 -12.79
CA GLN A 205 -100.95 56.03 -13.49
C GLN A 205 -99.90 56.77 -12.65
N LEU A 206 -100.25 57.93 -12.07
CA LEU A 206 -99.32 58.69 -11.23
C LEU A 206 -98.91 57.91 -9.96
N LEU A 207 -99.82 57.16 -9.35
CA LEU A 207 -99.51 56.30 -8.20
C LEU A 207 -98.59 55.14 -8.59
N HIS A 208 -98.78 54.56 -9.77
CA HIS A 208 -97.89 53.54 -10.31
C HIS A 208 -96.50 54.13 -10.57
N GLU A 209 -96.41 55.29 -11.23
CA GLU A 209 -95.14 55.99 -11.48
C GLU A 209 -94.42 56.33 -10.17
N LEU A 210 -95.15 56.78 -9.15
CA LEU A 210 -94.57 57.07 -7.83
C LEU A 210 -94.02 55.78 -7.18
N ARG A 211 -94.77 54.68 -7.27
CA ARG A 211 -94.32 53.36 -6.78
C ARG A 211 -93.08 52.85 -7.54
N ASP A 212 -93.02 53.05 -8.85
CA ASP A 212 -91.87 52.69 -9.67
C ASP A 212 -90.64 53.51 -9.30
N LEU A 213 -90.79 54.83 -9.15
CA LEU A 213 -89.72 55.73 -8.72
C LEU A 213 -89.22 55.37 -7.32
N ASP A 214 -90.10 54.99 -6.40
CA ASP A 214 -89.70 54.51 -5.06
C ASP A 214 -88.94 53.18 -5.14
N ALA A 215 -89.39 52.23 -5.98
CA ALA A 215 -88.67 50.98 -6.21
C ALA A 215 -87.29 51.19 -6.84
N GLU A 216 -87.17 52.11 -7.81
CA GLU A 216 -85.89 52.49 -8.42
C GLU A 216 -84.97 53.16 -7.41
N LYS A 217 -85.49 54.06 -6.58
CA LYS A 217 -84.74 54.70 -5.50
C LYS A 217 -84.22 53.67 -4.50
N GLU A 218 -85.04 52.71 -4.08
CA GLU A 218 -84.61 51.62 -3.21
C GLU A 218 -83.53 50.75 -3.87
N ALA A 219 -83.68 50.43 -5.16
CA ALA A 219 -82.68 49.70 -5.93
C ALA A 219 -81.34 50.45 -6.04
N LEU A 220 -81.36 51.76 -6.29
CA LEU A 220 -80.16 52.59 -6.33
C LEU A 220 -79.47 52.67 -4.97
N ILE A 221 -80.24 52.78 -3.88
CA ILE A 221 -79.70 52.74 -2.51
C ILE A 221 -79.04 51.39 -2.23
N GLN A 222 -79.64 50.28 -2.66
CA GLN A 222 -79.05 48.94 -2.52
C GLN A 222 -77.76 48.80 -3.35
N ARG A 223 -77.74 49.28 -4.60
CA ARG A 223 -76.54 49.33 -5.44
C ARG A 223 -75.42 50.17 -4.84
N LEU A 224 -75.74 51.32 -4.26
CA LEU A 224 -74.75 52.17 -3.60
C LEU A 224 -74.19 51.50 -2.34
N LYS A 225 -75.03 50.82 -1.55
CA LYS A 225 -74.58 50.06 -0.37
C LYS A 225 -73.67 48.88 -0.74
N THR A 226 -74.01 48.14 -1.79
CA THR A 226 -73.19 47.01 -2.28
C THR A 226 -71.86 47.52 -2.84
N ALA A 227 -71.87 48.54 -3.71
CA ALA A 227 -70.65 49.15 -4.23
C ALA A 227 -69.70 49.67 -3.12
N ARG A 228 -70.23 50.26 -2.05
CA ARG A 228 -69.42 50.68 -0.89
C ARG A 228 -68.78 49.49 -0.17
N ARG A 229 -69.52 48.41 0.04
CA ARG A 229 -69.01 47.19 0.69
C ARG A 229 -67.96 46.51 -0.18
N ASP A 230 -68.19 46.44 -1.48
CA ASP A 230 -67.26 45.83 -2.44
C ASP A 230 -65.98 46.65 -2.55
N SER A 231 -66.07 47.98 -2.59
CA SER A 231 -64.91 48.88 -2.53
C SER A 231 -64.09 48.67 -1.26
N GLN A 232 -64.73 48.58 -0.08
CA GLN A 232 -64.03 48.32 1.18
C GLN A 232 -63.35 46.94 1.19
N ARG A 233 -63.98 45.93 0.59
CA ARG A 233 -63.43 44.59 0.47
C ARG A 233 -62.22 44.56 -0.47
N ALA A 234 -62.30 45.28 -1.60
CA ALA A 234 -61.20 45.44 -2.54
C ALA A 234 -60.01 46.16 -1.88
N ASP A 235 -60.25 47.25 -1.14
CA ASP A 235 -59.19 47.97 -0.42
C ASP A 235 -58.51 47.10 0.64
N ALA A 236 -59.28 46.29 1.37
CA ALA A 236 -58.74 45.33 2.33
C ALA A 236 -57.89 44.25 1.64
N ALA A 237 -58.33 43.77 0.48
CA ALA A 237 -57.58 42.80 -0.32
C ALA A 237 -56.25 43.41 -0.82
N LEU A 238 -56.27 44.61 -1.39
CA LEU A 238 -55.07 45.32 -1.86
C LEU A 238 -54.06 45.56 -0.73
N ARG A 239 -54.53 45.92 0.48
CA ARG A 239 -53.65 46.07 1.65
C ARG A 239 -52.99 44.75 2.03
N SER A 240 -53.74 43.65 2.05
CA SER A 240 -53.18 42.32 2.33
C SER A 240 -52.17 41.86 1.27
N GLU A 241 -52.41 42.18 0.00
CA GLU A 241 -51.50 41.89 -1.10
C GLU A 241 -50.20 42.72 -1.01
N ILE A 242 -50.29 44.02 -0.70
CA ILE A 242 -49.11 44.87 -0.47
C ILE A 242 -48.27 44.32 0.68
N GLU A 243 -48.90 43.88 1.78
CA GLU A 243 -48.15 43.26 2.88
C GLU A 243 -47.53 41.92 2.48
N ALA A 244 -48.22 41.10 1.70
CA ALA A 244 -47.69 39.85 1.19
C ALA A 244 -46.48 40.08 0.28
N LEU A 245 -46.57 41.03 -0.67
CA LEU A 245 -45.49 41.43 -1.56
C LEU A 245 -44.31 42.03 -0.79
N LYS A 246 -44.56 42.84 0.24
CA LYS A 246 -43.49 43.34 1.13
C LYS A 246 -42.75 42.20 1.82
N ARG A 247 -43.46 41.25 2.44
CA ARG A 247 -42.84 40.08 3.08
C ARG A 247 -42.08 39.21 2.08
N ALA A 248 -42.62 39.03 0.88
CA ALA A 248 -41.95 38.30 -0.19
C ALA A 248 -40.66 39.01 -0.64
N SER A 249 -40.71 40.34 -0.83
CA SER A 249 -39.55 41.14 -1.22
C SER A 249 -38.44 41.13 -0.18
N GLU A 250 -38.78 41.24 1.10
CA GLU A 250 -37.82 41.17 2.21
C GLU A 250 -37.17 39.79 2.32
N LYS A 251 -37.96 38.72 2.15
CA LYS A 251 -37.45 37.36 2.09
C LYS A 251 -36.51 37.15 0.89
N SER A 252 -36.84 37.70 -0.27
CA SER A 252 -35.98 37.65 -1.46
C SER A 252 -34.64 38.36 -1.21
N ALA A 253 -34.66 39.57 -0.63
CA ALA A 253 -33.46 40.32 -0.33
C ALA A 253 -32.51 39.57 0.64
N GLN A 254 -33.07 38.87 1.64
CA GLN A 254 -32.28 38.01 2.54
C GLN A 254 -31.65 36.83 1.80
N ASN A 255 -32.37 36.22 0.86
CA ASN A 255 -31.86 35.13 0.04
C ASN A 255 -30.73 35.61 -0.90
N ASP A 256 -30.86 36.79 -1.50
CA ASP A 256 -29.84 37.40 -2.34
C ASP A 256 -28.58 37.75 -1.55
N GLN A 257 -28.72 38.17 -0.30
CA GLN A 257 -27.57 38.40 0.57
C GLN A 257 -26.81 37.09 0.83
N ARG A 258 -27.52 35.98 1.08
CA ARG A 258 -26.91 34.65 1.29
C ARG A 258 -26.25 34.12 0.02
N SER A 259 -26.88 34.30 -1.14
CA SER A 259 -26.31 33.87 -2.42
C SER A 259 -25.02 34.64 -2.73
N ARG A 260 -24.98 35.96 -2.50
CA ARG A 260 -23.77 36.78 -2.63
C ARG A 260 -22.65 36.33 -1.69
N GLN A 261 -22.97 36.02 -0.43
CA GLN A 261 -21.99 35.48 0.52
C GLN A 261 -21.42 34.13 0.05
N LYS A 262 -22.27 33.25 -0.49
CA LYS A 262 -21.83 31.97 -1.06
C LYS A 262 -20.90 32.18 -2.27
N ILE A 263 -21.24 33.13 -3.15
CA ILE A 263 -20.39 33.47 -4.30
C ILE A 263 -19.02 33.98 -3.84
N LEU A 264 -18.97 34.88 -2.85
CA LEU A 264 -17.71 35.40 -2.31
C LEU A 264 -16.87 34.28 -1.66
N ALA A 265 -17.50 33.38 -0.90
CA ALA A 265 -16.81 32.23 -0.31
C ALA A 265 -16.24 31.28 -1.39
N LEU A 266 -16.98 31.04 -2.47
CA LEU A 266 -16.49 30.25 -3.60
C LEU A 266 -15.34 30.95 -4.35
N GLN A 267 -15.41 32.27 -4.51
CA GLN A 267 -14.31 33.06 -5.09
C GLN A 267 -13.05 33.02 -4.22
N GLU A 268 -13.19 33.07 -2.90
CA GLU A 268 -12.05 32.91 -1.99
C GLU A 268 -11.48 31.50 -2.04
N ALA A 269 -12.33 30.47 -2.04
CA ALA A 269 -11.91 29.08 -2.15
C ALA A 269 -11.15 28.79 -3.46
N THR A 270 -11.63 29.33 -4.60
CA THR A 270 -10.94 29.20 -5.89
C THR A 270 -9.59 29.92 -5.88
N LYS A 271 -9.51 31.12 -5.30
CA LYS A 271 -8.24 31.85 -5.12
C LYS A 271 -7.25 31.06 -4.25
N GLN A 272 -7.70 30.48 -3.14
CA GLN A 272 -6.87 29.65 -2.27
C GLN A 272 -6.39 28.38 -2.97
N SER A 273 -7.26 27.71 -3.73
CA SER A 273 -6.90 26.52 -4.52
C SER A 273 -5.84 26.83 -5.58
N LEU A 274 -6.00 27.95 -6.31
CA LEU A 274 -5.01 28.39 -7.29
C LEU A 274 -3.65 28.71 -6.64
N ALA A 275 -3.65 29.38 -5.48
CA ALA A 275 -2.42 29.64 -4.75
C ALA A 275 -1.71 28.35 -4.31
N ALA A 276 -2.46 27.37 -3.79
CA ALA A 276 -1.93 26.06 -3.42
C ALA A 276 -1.37 25.29 -4.64
N SER A 277 -2.03 25.39 -5.80
CA SER A 277 -1.52 24.79 -7.04
C SER A 277 -0.18 25.39 -7.46
N VAL A 278 -0.03 26.71 -7.38
CA VAL A 278 1.23 27.40 -7.72
C VAL A 278 2.36 26.99 -6.77
N GLU A 279 2.07 26.83 -5.47
CA GLU A 279 3.05 26.35 -4.49
C GLU A 279 3.46 24.90 -4.77
N ALA A 280 2.52 24.03 -5.08
CA ALA A 280 2.81 22.64 -5.45
C ALA A 280 3.70 22.58 -6.71
N ASP A 281 3.42 23.38 -7.73
CA ASP A 281 4.26 23.47 -8.93
C ASP A 281 5.67 23.97 -8.63
N ALA A 282 5.82 24.89 -7.68
CA ALA A 282 7.14 25.37 -7.23
C ALA A 282 7.93 24.24 -6.53
N GLN A 283 7.27 23.44 -5.68
CA GLN A 283 7.89 22.29 -5.03
C GLN A 283 8.28 21.21 -6.04
N VAL A 284 7.44 20.93 -7.04
CA VAL A 284 7.76 20.00 -8.14
C VAL A 284 9.02 20.47 -8.87
N LYS A 285 9.10 21.76 -9.24
CA LYS A 285 10.29 22.32 -9.89
C LYS A 285 11.55 22.23 -9.03
N GLN A 286 11.44 22.40 -7.71
CA GLN A 286 12.57 22.25 -6.79
C GLN A 286 13.06 20.79 -6.73
N VAL A 287 12.14 19.83 -6.68
CA VAL A 287 12.46 18.40 -6.70
C VAL A 287 13.12 18.02 -8.03
N GLU A 288 12.53 18.44 -9.15
CA GLU A 288 13.07 18.22 -10.51
C GLU A 288 14.47 18.81 -10.66
N ALA A 289 14.73 20.00 -10.10
CA ALA A 289 16.06 20.61 -10.12
C ALA A 289 17.10 19.83 -9.30
N SER A 290 16.70 19.11 -8.26
CA SER A 290 17.60 18.31 -7.41
C SER A 290 17.88 16.91 -7.96
N LEU A 291 17.01 16.39 -8.82
CA LEU A 291 17.07 15.06 -9.42
C LEU A 291 18.40 14.76 -10.14
N PRO A 292 18.94 15.62 -11.04
CA PRO A 292 20.18 15.31 -11.76
C PRO A 292 21.39 15.15 -10.83
N ALA A 293 21.47 15.94 -9.75
CA ALA A 293 22.56 15.83 -8.77
C ALA A 293 22.49 14.51 -8.00
N LEU A 294 21.29 14.03 -7.68
CA LEU A 294 21.10 12.72 -7.04
C LEU A 294 21.44 11.57 -7.99
N GLU A 295 21.08 11.66 -9.27
CA GLU A 295 21.47 10.69 -10.28
C GLU A 295 22.98 10.61 -10.47
N GLU A 296 23.67 11.75 -10.48
CA GLU A 296 25.13 11.79 -10.58
C GLU A 296 25.80 11.14 -9.37
N ARG A 297 25.31 11.43 -8.16
CA ARG A 297 25.77 10.76 -6.93
C ARG A 297 25.52 9.26 -6.97
N ALA A 298 24.34 8.83 -7.40
CA ALA A 298 24.01 7.41 -7.53
C ALA A 298 24.93 6.70 -8.53
N LYS A 299 25.22 7.33 -9.68
CA LYS A 299 26.19 6.82 -10.67
C LYS A 299 27.60 6.74 -10.08
N SER A 300 28.05 7.77 -9.34
CA SER A 300 29.37 7.78 -8.69
C SER A 300 29.50 6.65 -7.65
N VAL A 301 28.52 6.51 -6.76
CA VAL A 301 28.52 5.46 -5.73
C VAL A 301 28.44 4.07 -6.36
N SER A 302 27.64 3.88 -7.41
CA SER A 302 27.58 2.61 -8.15
C SER A 302 28.93 2.25 -8.79
N ALA A 303 29.62 3.23 -9.38
CA ALA A 303 30.96 3.02 -9.94
C ALA A 303 32.00 2.67 -8.86
N GLU A 304 31.95 3.34 -7.71
CA GLU A 304 32.83 3.01 -6.56
C GLU A 304 32.55 1.61 -6.02
N TYR A 305 31.28 1.23 -5.88
CA TYR A 305 30.89 -0.11 -5.46
C TYR A 305 31.43 -1.18 -6.40
N GLN A 306 31.31 -0.98 -7.72
CA GLN A 306 31.87 -1.91 -8.72
C GLN A 306 33.39 -2.03 -8.59
N ARG A 307 34.11 -0.92 -8.41
CA ARG A 307 35.58 -0.94 -8.20
C ARG A 307 35.97 -1.71 -6.95
N ILE A 308 35.26 -1.50 -5.84
CA ILE A 308 35.52 -2.19 -4.58
C ILE A 308 35.24 -3.70 -4.75
N LYS A 309 34.13 -4.06 -5.40
CA LYS A 309 33.77 -5.45 -5.68
C LYS A 309 34.83 -6.16 -6.53
N GLU A 310 35.33 -5.51 -7.58
CA GLU A 310 36.41 -6.05 -8.41
C GLU A 310 37.72 -6.23 -7.62
N ARG A 311 38.09 -5.27 -6.77
CA ARG A 311 39.27 -5.39 -5.91
C ARG A 311 39.12 -6.55 -4.93
N ALA A 312 37.99 -6.64 -4.23
CA ALA A 312 37.71 -7.74 -3.30
C ALA A 312 37.73 -9.11 -4.01
N SER A 313 37.21 -9.19 -5.24
CA SER A 313 37.25 -10.41 -6.05
C SER A 313 38.68 -10.81 -6.44
N LYS A 314 39.52 -9.83 -6.83
CA LYS A 314 40.94 -10.07 -7.14
C LYS A 314 41.70 -10.54 -5.89
N GLU A 315 41.52 -9.86 -4.77
CA GLU A 315 42.14 -10.24 -3.48
C GLU A 315 41.72 -11.64 -3.06
N HIS A 316 40.42 -11.96 -3.15
CA HIS A 316 39.91 -13.31 -2.87
C HIS A 316 40.53 -14.37 -3.79
N SER A 317 40.67 -14.10 -5.09
CA SER A 317 41.34 -15.02 -6.02
C SER A 317 42.81 -15.23 -5.64
N THR A 318 43.55 -14.17 -5.34
CA THR A 318 44.96 -14.28 -4.94
C THR A 318 45.14 -15.03 -3.62
N ALA A 319 44.26 -14.80 -2.65
CA ALA A 319 44.26 -15.53 -1.39
C ALA A 319 43.91 -17.00 -1.60
N ALA A 320 42.95 -17.31 -2.47
CA ALA A 320 42.60 -18.69 -2.80
C ALA A 320 43.77 -19.44 -3.48
N ASP A 321 44.52 -18.78 -4.36
CA ASP A 321 45.67 -19.38 -5.04
C ASP A 321 46.86 -19.55 -4.09
N ALA A 322 47.11 -18.60 -3.18
CA ALA A 322 48.09 -18.75 -2.11
C ALA A 322 47.75 -19.94 -1.19
N ILE A 323 46.49 -20.06 -0.75
CA ILE A 323 46.03 -21.20 0.06
C ILE A 323 46.23 -22.53 -0.69
N LYS A 324 45.99 -22.58 -2.01
CA LYS A 324 46.23 -23.79 -2.81
C LYS A 324 47.73 -24.11 -2.90
N ALA A 325 48.58 -23.11 -3.07
CA ALA A 325 50.04 -23.29 -3.12
C ALA A 325 50.57 -23.82 -1.77
N ASP A 326 50.13 -23.24 -0.66
CA ASP A 326 50.50 -23.68 0.69
C ASP A 326 50.00 -25.11 0.96
N LYS A 327 48.75 -25.43 0.59
CA LYS A 327 48.21 -26.80 0.69
C LYS A 327 49.04 -27.80 -0.10
N LYS A 328 49.52 -27.42 -1.29
CA LYS A 328 50.40 -28.27 -2.09
C LYS A 328 51.76 -28.47 -1.42
N ALA A 329 52.38 -27.40 -0.92
CA ALA A 329 53.67 -27.48 -0.22
C ALA A 329 53.58 -28.34 1.05
N VAL A 330 52.49 -28.23 1.81
CA VAL A 330 52.22 -29.09 2.97
C VAL A 330 52.09 -30.55 2.53
N ALA A 331 51.33 -30.84 1.47
CA ALA A 331 51.18 -32.20 0.96
C ALA A 331 52.52 -32.81 0.48
N ASP A 332 53.39 -32.01 -0.14
CA ASP A 332 54.73 -32.44 -0.57
C ASP A 332 55.60 -32.78 0.66
N LEU A 333 55.61 -31.94 1.70
CA LEU A 333 56.33 -32.20 2.96
C LEU A 333 55.79 -33.43 3.71
N GLU A 334 54.48 -33.63 3.74
CA GLU A 334 53.86 -34.84 4.30
C GLU A 334 54.30 -36.10 3.54
N GLY A 335 54.44 -36.00 2.21
CA GLY A 335 55.01 -37.04 1.36
C GLY A 335 56.46 -37.38 1.73
N GLU A 336 57.29 -36.36 1.95
CA GLU A 336 58.68 -36.53 2.41
C GLU A 336 58.76 -37.16 3.80
N LEU A 337 57.96 -36.67 4.76
CA LEU A 337 57.90 -37.24 6.11
C LEU A 337 57.49 -38.72 6.08
N THR A 338 56.53 -39.08 5.23
CA THR A 338 56.11 -40.48 5.03
C THR A 338 57.26 -41.32 4.46
N SER A 339 58.00 -40.79 3.48
CA SER A 339 59.18 -41.45 2.91
C SER A 339 60.30 -41.67 3.93
N LEU A 340 60.62 -40.64 4.73
CA LEU A 340 61.62 -40.72 5.80
C LEU A 340 61.19 -41.69 6.90
N ARG A 341 59.90 -41.68 7.28
CA ARG A 341 59.32 -42.65 8.24
C ARG A 341 59.50 -44.08 7.76
N ASN A 342 59.18 -44.36 6.49
CA ASN A 342 59.36 -45.68 5.89
C ASN A 342 60.85 -46.09 5.85
N ARG A 343 61.76 -45.15 5.63
CA ARG A 343 63.21 -45.42 5.67
C ARG A 343 63.69 -45.72 7.09
N LEU A 344 63.20 -44.98 8.09
CA LEU A 344 63.50 -45.24 9.51
C LEU A 344 63.00 -46.63 9.90
N GLU A 345 61.77 -46.99 9.53
CA GLU A 345 61.21 -48.32 9.78
C GLU A 345 62.05 -49.45 9.15
N ARG A 346 62.56 -49.25 7.92
CA ARG A 346 63.50 -50.17 7.28
C ARG A 346 64.85 -50.27 8.00
N LEU A 347 65.40 -49.15 8.49
CA LEU A 347 66.64 -49.17 9.27
C LEU A 347 66.43 -49.82 10.64
N ASN A 348 65.29 -49.59 11.28
CA ASN A 348 64.95 -50.19 12.55
C ASN A 348 64.78 -51.71 12.40
N THR A 349 64.02 -52.18 11.41
CA THR A 349 63.90 -53.62 11.12
C THR A 349 65.26 -54.28 10.81
N ARG A 350 66.21 -53.58 10.17
CA ARG A 350 67.58 -54.07 9.98
C ARG A 350 68.37 -54.11 11.28
N LYS A 351 68.28 -53.06 12.10
CA LYS A 351 68.89 -53.02 13.44
C LYS A 351 68.36 -54.17 14.29
N ASP A 352 67.05 -54.37 14.33
CA ASP A 352 66.40 -55.44 15.08
C ASP A 352 66.88 -56.81 14.61
N LYS A 353 67.01 -57.03 13.30
CA LYS A 353 67.64 -58.25 12.75
C LYS A 353 69.10 -58.41 13.18
N LEU A 354 69.91 -57.36 13.08
CA LEU A 354 71.31 -57.44 13.49
C LEU A 354 71.43 -57.77 14.99
N VAL A 355 70.63 -57.12 15.84
CA VAL A 355 70.64 -57.30 17.29
C VAL A 355 70.06 -58.65 17.70
N MET A 356 69.02 -59.15 17.03
CA MET A 356 68.34 -60.41 17.41
C MET A 356 68.91 -61.65 16.75
N GLU A 357 69.42 -61.56 15.53
CA GLU A 357 69.92 -62.70 14.76
C GLU A 357 71.45 -62.73 14.76
N THR A 358 72.10 -61.66 14.28
CA THR A 358 73.55 -61.72 14.04
C THR A 358 74.41 -61.58 15.30
N VAL A 359 74.02 -60.72 16.27
CA VAL A 359 74.80 -60.54 17.50
C VAL A 359 74.82 -61.82 18.34
N PRO A 360 73.67 -62.49 18.61
CA PRO A 360 73.67 -63.75 19.36
C PRO A 360 74.43 -64.87 18.65
N ASP A 361 74.35 -64.94 17.31
CA ASP A 361 75.11 -65.91 16.53
C ASP A 361 76.62 -65.66 16.65
N LEU A 362 77.07 -64.41 16.55
CA LEU A 362 78.48 -64.05 16.75
C LEU A 362 78.95 -64.24 18.19
N GLU A 363 78.12 -63.91 19.19
CA GLU A 363 78.40 -64.18 20.60
C GLU A 363 78.53 -65.68 20.88
N LYS A 364 77.71 -66.50 20.23
CA LYS A 364 77.79 -67.97 20.29
C LYS A 364 79.06 -68.49 19.61
N GLU A 365 79.40 -67.98 18.42
CA GLU A 365 80.66 -68.32 17.74
C GLU A 365 81.89 -67.91 18.56
N LEU A 366 81.88 -66.72 19.17
CA LEU A 366 82.92 -66.27 20.11
C LEU A 366 82.99 -67.15 21.35
N GLY A 367 81.84 -67.56 21.89
CA GLY A 367 81.78 -68.52 23.00
C GLY A 367 82.34 -69.89 22.61
N ASP A 368 82.05 -70.37 21.39
CA ASP A 368 82.60 -71.62 20.85
C ASP A 368 84.10 -71.54 20.59
N LEU A 369 84.58 -70.42 20.02
CA LEU A 369 86.01 -70.16 19.86
C LEU A 369 86.72 -70.01 21.20
N GLY A 370 86.12 -69.31 22.17
CA GLY A 370 86.63 -69.21 23.54
C GLY A 370 86.76 -70.58 24.20
N ARG A 371 85.75 -71.44 24.07
CA ARG A 371 85.81 -72.84 24.52
C ARG A 371 86.89 -73.64 23.79
N LYS A 372 87.09 -73.43 22.49
CA LYS A 372 88.17 -74.06 21.72
C LYS A 372 89.55 -73.57 22.15
N ILE A 373 89.72 -72.27 22.41
CA ILE A 373 90.97 -71.70 22.93
C ILE A 373 91.22 -72.24 24.33
N GLU A 374 90.24 -72.25 25.23
CA GLU A 374 90.40 -72.83 26.57
C GLU A 374 90.76 -74.33 26.50
N ALA A 375 90.15 -75.08 25.59
CA ALA A 375 90.53 -76.47 25.33
C ALA A 375 91.96 -76.57 24.77
N ALA A 376 92.33 -75.68 23.84
CA ALA A 376 93.66 -75.61 23.25
C ALA A 376 94.72 -75.17 24.26
N GLU A 377 94.40 -74.28 25.20
CA GLU A 377 95.23 -73.83 26.32
C GLU A 377 95.32 -74.90 27.41
N ARG A 378 94.29 -75.73 27.61
CA ARG A 378 94.38 -76.93 28.45
C ARG A 378 95.28 -77.98 27.79
N THR A 379 95.22 -78.14 26.47
CA THR A 379 96.14 -79.02 25.75
C THR A 379 97.55 -78.44 25.65
N SER A 380 97.70 -77.13 25.47
CA SER A 380 98.98 -76.42 25.49
C SER A 380 99.55 -76.44 26.89
N SER A 381 98.77 -76.22 27.96
CA SER A 381 99.21 -76.39 29.34
C SER A 381 99.55 -77.84 29.66
N ALA A 382 98.93 -78.82 29.02
CA ALA A 382 99.33 -80.23 29.13
C ALA A 382 100.63 -80.54 28.36
N ILE A 383 100.89 -79.85 27.25
CA ILE A 383 102.13 -79.95 26.46
C ILE A 383 103.25 -79.09 27.10
N ASP A 384 102.93 -77.96 27.70
CA ASP A 384 103.82 -77.07 28.45
C ASP A 384 104.15 -77.69 29.82
N ALA A 385 103.25 -78.50 30.40
CA ALA A 385 103.59 -79.40 31.52
C ALA A 385 104.58 -80.51 31.10
N ASP A 386 104.69 -80.83 29.80
CA ASP A 386 105.65 -81.79 29.24
C ASP A 386 106.94 -81.10 28.69
N THR A 387 106.95 -79.76 28.59
CA THR A 387 108.03 -79.00 27.92
C THR A 387 108.61 -77.85 28.77
N GLN A 388 108.19 -77.68 30.04
CA GLN A 388 108.82 -76.76 31.02
C GLN A 388 109.94 -77.41 31.87
N GLN A 389 110.90 -78.08 31.22
CA GLN A 389 112.24 -78.34 31.79
C GLN A 389 113.36 -77.51 31.14
N LEU A 390 113.10 -76.66 30.15
CA LEU A 390 114.18 -75.91 29.47
C LEU A 390 113.80 -74.45 29.17
N SER A 391 114.63 -73.55 29.74
CA SER A 391 114.90 -72.15 29.33
C SER A 391 113.80 -71.10 29.58
N THR A 392 113.91 -70.14 30.51
CA THR A 392 114.90 -69.04 30.72
C THR A 392 114.66 -67.79 29.87
N SER A 393 114.63 -66.62 30.54
CA SER A 393 114.71 -65.21 30.07
C SER A 393 113.45 -64.63 29.41
N LEU A 394 112.62 -63.77 30.01
CA LEU A 394 112.82 -62.49 30.74
C LEU A 394 113.51 -61.39 29.90
N TYR A 395 112.72 -60.56 29.19
CA TYR A 395 112.84 -59.09 29.04
C TYR A 395 111.91 -58.56 27.92
N GLY A 396 111.28 -57.39 28.13
CA GLY A 396 110.93 -56.46 27.03
C GLY A 396 109.53 -55.81 27.00
N MET A 397 109.36 -54.67 27.70
CA MET A 397 108.46 -53.54 27.35
C MET A 397 108.96 -52.84 26.05
N PRO A 398 108.35 -51.77 25.44
CA PRO A 398 107.27 -50.83 25.81
C PRO A 398 106.24 -50.64 24.64
N SER A 399 105.28 -49.69 24.53
CA SER A 399 105.42 -48.24 24.26
C SER A 399 104.06 -47.77 23.64
N SER A 400 103.28 -46.89 24.29
CA SER A 400 103.00 -45.47 23.96
C SER A 400 102.36 -45.09 22.60
N GLY A 401 101.35 -44.21 22.68
CA GLY A 401 100.99 -43.20 21.68
C GLY A 401 99.49 -43.16 21.30
N LEU A 402 98.85 -42.04 20.98
CA LEU A 402 99.20 -40.61 21.03
C LEU A 402 97.95 -39.83 20.53
N LEU A 403 97.61 -38.75 21.24
CA LEU A 403 96.99 -37.46 20.84
C LEU A 403 95.79 -37.27 19.89
N GLY A 404 95.00 -36.25 20.27
CA GLY A 404 94.18 -35.34 19.45
C GLY A 404 92.83 -35.03 20.13
N GLU A 405 92.66 -34.05 21.04
CA GLU A 405 92.60 -32.57 20.82
C GLU A 405 91.85 -32.21 19.53
N ASP A 406 90.83 -31.34 19.45
CA ASP A 406 90.28 -30.33 20.35
C ASP A 406 88.93 -29.83 19.74
N PHE A 407 88.26 -28.93 20.48
CA PHE A 407 87.59 -27.71 19.97
C PHE A 407 86.04 -27.60 20.08
N ASN A 408 85.64 -26.84 21.12
CA ASN A 408 84.68 -25.71 21.14
C ASN A 408 83.36 -25.81 20.35
N GLY A 409 82.19 -25.43 20.86
CA GLY A 409 81.84 -24.65 22.03
C GLY A 409 80.35 -24.24 21.89
N TYR A 410 79.63 -24.25 22.99
CA TYR A 410 78.30 -23.63 23.08
C TYR A 410 78.41 -22.10 22.98
N PRO A 411 77.32 -21.40 22.61
CA PRO A 411 76.61 -20.70 23.68
C PRO A 411 75.08 -20.63 23.53
N LEU A 412 74.41 -20.58 24.68
CA LEU A 412 73.09 -19.98 24.89
C LEU A 412 73.10 -18.46 24.56
N PRO A 413 71.92 -17.89 24.28
CA PRO A 413 71.37 -16.87 25.20
C PRO A 413 69.84 -17.04 25.40
N LYS A 414 69.32 -17.01 26.64
CA LYS A 414 68.78 -15.84 27.38
C LYS A 414 67.64 -15.07 26.68
N ASN A 415 66.43 -15.28 27.20
CA ASN A 415 65.24 -14.40 27.10
C ASN A 415 65.54 -12.97 27.58
N PRO A 416 64.71 -11.99 27.18
CA PRO A 416 63.81 -11.40 28.17
C PRO A 416 62.39 -11.08 27.69
N LEU A 417 61.48 -11.09 28.67
CA LEU A 417 60.19 -10.40 28.77
C LEU A 417 60.07 -9.11 27.93
N ALA A 418 58.98 -9.00 27.17
CA ALA A 418 58.28 -7.75 26.89
C ALA A 418 56.77 -8.01 26.70
N SER A 419 56.01 -7.10 27.29
CA SER A 419 54.57 -7.05 27.55
C SER A 419 53.62 -7.13 26.33
N PRO A 420 52.30 -7.35 26.56
CA PRO A 420 51.32 -7.50 25.50
C PRO A 420 50.94 -6.14 24.92
N GLN A 421 50.90 -6.04 23.59
CA GLN A 421 50.25 -4.93 22.90
C GLN A 421 49.15 -5.48 21.99
N ASP A 422 47.96 -4.92 22.22
CA ASP A 422 46.79 -4.89 21.36
C ASP A 422 47.11 -4.92 19.86
N MET A 423 46.53 -5.90 19.17
CA MET A 423 46.21 -5.82 17.74
C MET A 423 44.80 -6.38 17.53
N THR A 424 43.83 -5.79 18.21
CA THR A 424 42.46 -5.65 17.70
C THR A 424 42.51 -4.75 16.47
N SER A 425 42.73 -5.34 15.29
CA SER A 425 42.39 -4.68 14.01
C SER A 425 41.08 -5.26 13.50
N HIS A 426 39.99 -4.79 14.12
CA HIS A 426 38.69 -4.83 13.46
C HIS A 426 38.78 -4.01 12.16
N PRO A 427 38.21 -4.47 11.04
CA PRO A 427 37.99 -3.60 9.90
C PRO A 427 37.03 -2.47 10.32
N PRO A 428 37.29 -1.21 9.92
CA PRO A 428 36.32 -0.15 10.15
C PRO A 428 35.05 -0.49 9.39
N LEU A 429 33.95 -0.69 10.13
CA LEU A 429 32.60 -0.61 9.57
C LEU A 429 32.47 0.75 8.88
N PRO A 430 31.91 0.83 7.66
CA PRO A 430 31.64 2.10 7.03
C PRO A 430 30.64 2.87 7.90
N SER A 431 31.06 4.04 8.39
CA SER A 431 30.14 5.03 8.96
C SER A 431 29.09 5.38 7.91
N ILE A 432 27.89 4.85 8.10
CA ILE A 432 26.69 5.36 7.45
C ILE A 432 26.47 6.75 8.07
N MET A 433 26.96 7.78 7.38
CA MET A 433 26.63 9.16 7.69
C MET A 433 25.12 9.34 7.50
N ASN A 434 24.41 9.43 8.62
CA ASN A 434 23.11 10.08 8.70
C ASN A 434 23.28 11.53 8.26
N ASN A 435 23.10 11.80 6.97
CA ASN A 435 22.69 13.09 6.48
C ASN A 435 21.17 13.03 6.26
N ILE A 436 20.43 13.39 7.30
CA ILE A 436 19.03 13.78 7.20
C ILE A 436 19.05 15.27 6.79
N PRO A 437 18.65 15.64 5.57
CA PRO A 437 18.33 17.03 5.29
C PRO A 437 17.00 17.36 5.95
N ALA A 438 17.05 18.32 6.88
CA ALA A 438 15.85 19.04 7.29
C ALA A 438 15.27 19.76 6.07
N SER A 439 14.00 19.49 5.78
CA SER A 439 13.14 20.32 4.93
C SER A 439 11.75 20.32 5.51
#